data_AF-D2U6X1-F1
#
_entry.id   AF-D2U6X1-F1
#
_cell.length_a   1.000
_cell.length_b   1.000
_cell.length_c   1.000
_cell.angle_alpha   90.00
_cell.angle_beta   90.00
_cell.angle_gamma   90.00
#
_symmetry.space_group_name_H-M   'P 1'
#
loop_
_entity.id
_entity.type
_entity.pdbx_description
1 polymer ?
#
loop_
_entity_poly.entity_id
_entity_poly.type
_entity_poly.pdbx_seq_one_letter_code
_entity_poly.pdbx_strand_id
1 'polypeptide(L)'
;MQCGALLSLLAVVAQASRRREAPAAPAPAYADFDEQMGPELPDEHGIYSPYMGHGESVRALDPDLGTLELGEEREAKRHREYRSSTGKTRRESSRHPEDDPLVVRTNKGIVRGTTLTSSTGKHVDAWLGIPYGRNPYGALRFRHPRPADPWQGVLNATSPPNTCVQIVDTLFGDFPGATMWNPNTPISEDCLYVNVVAPKP
;
A
#
# COMPACT_ATOMS: atom_id res chain seq x y z
N MET A 1 63.75 31.96 17.01
CA MET A 1 64.03 30.72 16.26
C MET A 1 63.05 29.66 16.74
N GLN A 2 61.95 29.42 16.02
CA GLN A 2 61.13 28.20 16.13
C GLN A 2 60.37 28.05 14.81
N CYS A 3 60.91 27.23 13.91
CA CYS A 3 60.25 26.82 12.66
C CYS A 3 60.81 25.44 12.30
N GLY A 4 60.20 24.37 12.84
CA GLY A 4 60.75 23.03 12.65
C GLY A 4 59.86 21.85 13.04
N ALA A 5 58.59 22.06 13.40
CA ALA A 5 57.73 20.97 13.88
C ALA A 5 56.51 20.67 12.98
N LEU A 6 56.31 21.38 11.87
CA LEU A 6 55.09 21.27 11.05
C LEU A 6 55.24 20.43 9.77
N LEU A 7 56.42 19.94 9.43
CA LEU A 7 56.68 19.23 8.17
C LEU A 7 56.63 17.69 8.25
N SER A 8 56.53 17.10 9.44
CA SER A 8 56.63 15.65 9.59
C SER A 8 55.28 14.91 9.59
N LEU A 9 54.14 15.60 9.76
CA LEU A 9 52.82 14.94 9.80
C LEU A 9 52.16 14.75 8.43
N LEU A 10 52.59 15.48 7.39
CA LEU A 10 51.99 15.37 6.05
C LEU A 10 52.48 14.14 5.25
N ALA A 11 53.57 13.49 5.66
CA ALA A 11 54.11 12.33 4.93
C ALA A 11 53.41 11.00 5.25
N VAL A 12 52.75 10.86 6.41
CA VAL A 12 52.15 9.58 6.83
C VAL A 12 50.76 9.33 6.21
N VAL A 13 50.04 10.39 5.81
CA VAL A 13 48.67 10.24 5.27
C VAL A 13 48.67 9.92 3.76
N ALA A 14 49.76 10.16 3.03
CA ALA A 14 49.82 9.99 1.58
C ALA A 14 50.06 8.54 1.09
N GLN A 15 50.32 7.57 1.99
CA GLN A 15 50.60 6.18 1.61
C GLN A 15 49.43 5.20 1.77
N ALA A 16 48.27 5.64 2.25
CA ALA A 16 47.09 4.78 2.42
C ALA A 16 46.13 4.75 1.20
N SER A 17 46.45 5.44 0.10
CA SER A 17 45.60 5.50 -1.11
C SER A 17 46.22 4.74 -2.30
N ARG A 18 46.47 3.45 -2.13
CA ARG A 18 46.63 2.51 -3.25
C ARG A 18 45.81 1.26 -2.96
N ARG A 19 44.50 1.33 -3.17
CA ARG A 19 43.70 0.12 -3.37
C ARG A 19 44.16 -0.50 -4.68
N ARG A 20 44.73 -1.69 -4.61
CA ARG A 20 45.01 -2.53 -5.78
C ARG A 20 43.64 -2.95 -6.35
N GLU A 21 43.33 -2.54 -7.57
CA GLU A 21 42.25 -3.14 -8.35
C GLU A 21 42.60 -4.59 -8.63
N ALA A 22 41.74 -5.50 -8.20
CA ALA A 22 41.80 -6.91 -8.59
C ALA A 22 41.28 -7.03 -10.04
N PRO A 23 41.91 -7.84 -10.91
CA PRO A 23 41.39 -8.07 -12.25
C PRO A 23 40.04 -8.80 -12.18
N ALA A 24 39.08 -8.32 -12.97
CA ALA A 24 37.77 -8.93 -13.12
C ALA A 24 37.89 -10.38 -13.61
N ALA A 25 37.25 -11.30 -12.89
CA ALA A 25 37.07 -12.68 -13.37
C ALA A 25 36.11 -12.68 -14.57
N PRO A 26 36.37 -13.48 -15.62
CA PRO A 26 35.45 -13.61 -16.74
C PRO A 26 34.14 -14.28 -16.29
N ALA A 27 33.01 -13.73 -16.74
CA ALA A 27 31.69 -14.33 -16.53
C ALA A 27 31.60 -15.70 -17.21
N PRO A 28 30.93 -16.70 -16.60
CA PRO A 28 30.67 -17.96 -17.28
C PRO A 28 29.73 -17.73 -18.46
N ALA A 29 30.11 -18.28 -19.62
CA ALA A 29 29.27 -18.35 -20.80
C ALA A 29 28.00 -19.16 -20.45
N TYR A 30 26.83 -18.51 -20.53
CA TYR A 30 25.56 -19.21 -20.47
C TYR A 30 25.34 -19.84 -21.85
N ALA A 31 25.34 -21.17 -21.89
CA ALA A 31 25.07 -21.92 -23.09
C ALA A 31 23.61 -21.74 -23.52
N ASP A 32 23.40 -21.62 -24.83
CA ASP A 32 22.13 -21.73 -25.52
C ASP A 32 21.35 -22.96 -25.05
N PHE A 33 20.07 -22.76 -24.71
CA PHE A 33 19.10 -23.84 -24.62
C PHE A 33 17.86 -23.40 -25.40
N ASP A 34 18.00 -23.41 -26.72
CA ASP A 34 16.86 -23.42 -27.63
C ASP A 34 16.43 -24.87 -27.84
N GLU A 35 15.11 -25.06 -27.94
CA GLU A 35 14.42 -26.21 -28.55
C GLU A 35 14.17 -27.47 -27.69
N GLN A 36 13.00 -27.51 -27.03
CA GLN A 36 12.05 -28.62 -27.29
C GLN A 36 10.60 -28.29 -26.91
N MET A 37 9.77 -28.16 -27.95
CA MET A 37 8.32 -28.16 -27.91
C MET A 37 7.75 -29.56 -27.62
N GLY A 38 6.75 -29.59 -26.73
CA GLY A 38 5.59 -30.50 -26.77
C GLY A 38 5.52 -31.60 -25.70
N PRO A 39 4.33 -32.20 -25.41
CA PRO A 39 2.96 -31.82 -25.82
C PRO A 39 2.01 -31.52 -24.63
N GLU A 40 0.91 -30.85 -24.95
CA GLU A 40 -0.29 -30.67 -24.13
C GLU A 40 -0.94 -32.02 -23.75
N LEU A 41 -1.38 -32.15 -22.49
CA LEU A 41 -2.36 -33.13 -22.02
C LEU A 41 -3.20 -32.51 -20.87
N PRO A 42 -4.46 -32.95 -20.66
CA PRO A 42 -5.60 -32.05 -20.57
C PRO A 42 -6.06 -31.75 -19.14
N ASP A 43 -6.73 -30.59 -19.03
CA ASP A 43 -7.44 -30.10 -17.85
C ASP A 43 -8.76 -30.87 -17.60
N GLU A 44 -8.91 -31.44 -16.41
CA GLU A 44 -10.22 -31.65 -15.78
C GLU A 44 -10.16 -31.17 -14.33
N HIS A 45 -10.62 -29.95 -14.10
CA HIS A 45 -11.52 -29.53 -13.01
C HIS A 45 -11.61 -27.99 -13.05
N GLY A 46 -12.38 -27.51 -14.03
CA GLY A 46 -12.59 -26.10 -14.32
C GLY A 46 -13.44 -25.38 -13.27
N ILE A 47 -12.77 -24.61 -12.41
CA ILE A 47 -13.35 -23.39 -11.85
C ILE A 47 -12.36 -22.25 -12.10
N TYR A 48 -12.36 -21.74 -13.33
CA TYR A 48 -11.77 -20.44 -13.63
C TYR A 48 -12.88 -19.39 -13.44
N SER A 49 -12.69 -18.50 -12.47
CA SER A 49 -13.54 -17.33 -12.25
C SER A 49 -13.34 -16.36 -13.42
N PRO A 50 -14.39 -15.92 -14.13
CA PRO A 50 -14.22 -14.96 -15.20
C PRO A 50 -13.94 -13.57 -14.63
N TYR A 51 -12.73 -13.07 -14.93
CA TYR A 51 -12.43 -11.64 -14.94
C TYR A 51 -13.37 -10.96 -15.95
N MET A 52 -14.29 -10.12 -15.46
CA MET A 52 -15.08 -9.22 -16.30
C MET A 52 -14.62 -7.78 -16.01
N GLY A 53 -13.94 -7.19 -17.00
CA GLY A 53 -13.57 -5.79 -17.01
C GLY A 53 -14.76 -4.88 -17.29
N HIS A 54 -14.59 -3.63 -16.86
CA HIS A 54 -15.20 -2.40 -17.36
C HIS A 54 -16.69 -2.39 -17.72
N GLY A 55 -17.46 -1.78 -16.81
CA GLY A 55 -18.39 -0.69 -17.14
C GLY A 55 -19.57 -1.01 -18.04
N GLU A 56 -20.74 -1.22 -17.43
CA GLU A 56 -21.99 -0.66 -17.92
C GLU A 56 -23.03 -0.67 -16.79
N SER A 57 -23.68 0.47 -16.59
CA SER A 57 -24.72 0.68 -15.58
C SER A 57 -26.00 -0.03 -16.01
N VAL A 58 -26.52 -0.94 -15.18
CA VAL A 58 -27.87 -1.46 -15.37
C VAL A 58 -28.66 -1.29 -14.08
N ARG A 59 -29.66 -0.41 -14.16
CA ARG A 59 -30.68 -0.18 -13.14
C ARG A 59 -31.52 -1.44 -13.02
N ALA A 60 -31.56 -2.06 -11.85
CA ALA A 60 -32.63 -2.98 -11.51
C ALA A 60 -33.89 -2.15 -11.22
N LEU A 61 -34.92 -2.33 -12.06
CA LEU A 61 -36.28 -1.87 -11.81
C LEU A 61 -36.98 -2.94 -10.98
N ASP A 62 -37.46 -2.58 -9.79
CA ASP A 62 -38.37 -3.41 -8.99
C ASP A 62 -39.69 -3.60 -9.75
N PRO A 63 -40.19 -4.85 -9.91
CA PRO A 63 -41.51 -5.13 -10.41
C PRO A 63 -42.43 -5.49 -9.23
N ASP A 64 -43.00 -4.49 -8.57
CA ASP A 64 -44.21 -4.69 -7.76
C ASP A 64 -45.02 -3.39 -7.71
N LEU A 65 -45.76 -3.16 -8.79
CA LEU A 65 -46.75 -2.10 -8.91
C LEU A 65 -48.13 -2.75 -8.94
N GLY A 66 -48.72 -2.86 -7.75
CA GLY A 66 -50.16 -3.09 -7.57
C GLY A 66 -50.88 -1.74 -7.54
N THR A 67 -51.57 -1.42 -8.62
CA THR A 67 -52.55 -0.31 -8.74
C THR A 67 -53.79 -0.56 -7.89
N LEU A 68 -54.26 0.41 -7.10
CA LEU A 68 -55.69 0.72 -6.91
C LEU A 68 -55.93 2.17 -6.44
N GLU A 69 -56.58 2.93 -7.33
CA GLU A 69 -57.68 3.91 -7.15
C GLU A 69 -57.46 5.26 -6.45
N LEU A 70 -57.85 6.29 -7.20
CA LEU A 70 -58.01 7.69 -6.86
C LEU A 70 -59.19 7.89 -5.90
N GLY A 71 -58.99 8.73 -4.88
CA GLY A 71 -60.04 9.30 -4.04
C GLY A 71 -59.59 10.64 -3.50
N GLU A 72 -59.80 11.70 -4.30
CA GLU A 72 -59.77 13.06 -3.80
C GLU A 72 -60.98 13.25 -2.85
N GLU A 73 -60.75 13.77 -1.65
CA GLU A 73 -61.22 15.11 -1.25
C GLU A 73 -61.05 15.34 0.26
N ARG A 74 -60.36 16.45 0.57
CA ARG A 74 -60.71 17.43 1.62
C ARG A 74 -60.87 16.92 3.06
N GLU A 75 -59.91 17.25 3.92
CA GLU A 75 -60.25 18.05 5.12
C GLU A 75 -59.04 18.81 5.69
N ALA A 76 -59.00 20.10 5.39
CA ALA A 76 -58.15 21.05 6.10
C ALA A 76 -58.87 21.54 7.36
N LYS A 77 -58.16 21.45 8.49
CA LYS A 77 -58.19 22.30 9.70
C LYS A 77 -58.45 21.53 10.99
N ARG A 78 -57.47 21.71 11.89
CA ARG A 78 -57.61 22.16 13.30
C ARG A 78 -57.07 21.13 14.30
N HIS A 79 -55.91 21.45 14.86
CA HIS A 79 -55.53 21.37 16.29
C HIS A 79 -54.04 21.71 16.34
N ARG A 80 -53.70 22.99 16.52
CA ARG A 80 -53.39 23.61 17.81
C ARG A 80 -52.34 22.81 18.59
N GLU A 81 -51.10 23.30 18.47
CA GLU A 81 -50.12 23.38 19.55
C GLU A 81 -49.68 22.05 20.21
N TYR A 82 -48.71 21.38 19.58
CA TYR A 82 -47.71 20.60 20.31
C TYR A 82 -46.33 21.19 20.03
N ARG A 83 -45.97 22.24 20.78
CA ARG A 83 -44.59 22.69 20.87
C ARG A 83 -43.93 21.89 21.99
N SER A 84 -42.75 21.37 21.68
CA SER A 84 -41.73 20.82 22.58
C SER A 84 -41.72 19.30 22.74
N SER A 85 -40.84 18.63 21.99
CA SER A 85 -39.58 18.21 22.61
C SER A 85 -38.59 17.69 21.55
N THR A 86 -37.43 18.36 21.50
CA THR A 86 -36.11 17.75 21.29
C THR A 86 -36.01 16.54 20.36
N GLY A 87 -35.80 16.84 19.08
CA GLY A 87 -35.11 15.97 18.14
C GLY A 87 -34.04 16.78 17.43
N LYS A 88 -33.05 17.29 18.17
CA LYS A 88 -31.81 17.81 17.57
C LYS A 88 -31.20 16.61 16.86
N THR A 89 -31.45 16.47 15.56
CA THR A 89 -30.65 15.62 14.70
C THR A 89 -29.21 15.98 15.03
N ARG A 90 -28.51 15.00 15.61
CA ARG A 90 -27.12 15.12 16.00
C ARG A 90 -26.42 15.63 14.76
N ARG A 91 -26.04 16.92 14.77
CA ARG A 91 -25.20 17.52 13.75
C ARG A 91 -24.06 16.54 13.58
N GLU A 92 -24.05 15.81 12.48
CA GLU A 92 -22.87 15.14 11.97
C GLU A 92 -21.84 16.26 11.95
N SER A 93 -20.91 16.21 12.88
CA SER A 93 -19.88 17.23 13.02
C SER A 93 -19.19 17.29 11.67
N SER A 94 -19.43 18.36 10.92
CA SER A 94 -18.73 18.69 9.69
C SER A 94 -17.31 19.02 10.07
N ARG A 95 -16.54 18.00 10.45
CA ARG A 95 -15.09 18.07 10.57
C ARG A 95 -14.59 18.32 9.17
N HIS A 96 -13.90 19.43 8.97
CA HIS A 96 -13.16 19.59 7.74
C HIS A 96 -12.16 18.43 7.66
N PRO A 97 -11.90 17.84 6.48
CA PRO A 97 -10.93 16.76 6.32
C PRO A 97 -9.53 17.11 6.87
N GLU A 98 -9.23 18.41 6.96
CA GLU A 98 -8.01 18.99 7.53
C GLU A 98 -7.91 18.84 9.06
N ASP A 99 -9.02 18.59 9.76
CA ASP A 99 -9.08 18.46 11.23
C ASP A 99 -8.98 17.00 11.73
N ASP A 100 -8.88 16.01 10.82
CA ASP A 100 -8.70 14.60 11.20
C ASP A 100 -7.22 14.33 11.52
N PRO A 101 -6.86 13.98 12.78
CA PRO A 101 -5.47 13.72 13.15
C PRO A 101 -4.83 12.55 12.39
N LEU A 102 -5.64 11.67 11.78
CA LEU A 102 -5.15 10.56 10.95
C LEU A 102 -4.83 10.99 9.51
N VAL A 103 -5.24 12.19 9.10
CA VAL A 103 -4.96 12.75 7.78
C VAL A 103 -3.69 13.58 7.87
N VAL A 104 -2.64 13.12 7.20
CA VAL A 104 -1.29 13.72 7.25
C VAL A 104 -0.85 14.15 5.87
N ARG A 105 -0.34 15.38 5.77
CA ARG A 105 0.23 15.91 4.53
C ARG A 105 1.71 15.58 4.42
N THR A 106 2.07 14.79 3.41
CA THR A 106 3.47 14.50 3.04
C THR A 106 3.96 15.49 1.99
N ASN A 107 5.24 15.37 1.58
CA ASN A 107 5.79 16.14 0.46
C ASN A 107 5.26 15.69 -0.92
N LYS A 108 4.63 14.51 -1.03
CA LYS A 108 4.10 13.96 -2.29
C LYS A 108 2.58 13.99 -2.41
N GLY A 109 1.87 14.05 -1.29
CA GLY A 109 0.42 14.09 -1.25
C GLY A 109 -0.11 13.86 0.15
N ILE A 110 -1.44 13.81 0.28
CA ILE A 110 -2.11 13.60 1.57
C ILE A 110 -2.32 12.10 1.77
N VAL A 111 -2.08 11.59 2.98
CA VAL A 111 -2.34 10.20 3.38
C VAL A 111 -3.32 10.16 4.54
N ARG A 112 -4.11 9.10 4.61
CA ARG A 112 -5.00 8.80 5.74
C ARG A 112 -4.59 7.48 6.38
N GLY A 113 -4.33 7.53 7.68
CA GLY A 113 -3.99 6.35 8.49
C GLY A 113 -5.22 5.77 9.19
N THR A 114 -4.95 4.85 10.12
CA THR A 114 -5.95 4.23 10.98
C THR A 114 -5.41 4.09 12.40
N THR A 115 -6.30 4.07 13.40
CA THR A 115 -5.92 3.71 14.77
C THR A 115 -6.03 2.20 14.94
N LEU A 116 -4.93 1.57 15.36
CA LEU A 116 -4.86 0.15 15.67
C LEU A 116 -4.77 -0.07 17.18
N THR A 117 -5.15 -1.27 17.60
CA THR A 117 -4.98 -1.73 18.99
C THR A 117 -3.80 -2.71 19.04
N SER A 118 -2.79 -2.39 19.83
CA SER A 118 -1.63 -3.23 20.13
C SER A 118 -2.06 -4.53 20.83
N SER A 119 -1.22 -5.56 20.76
CA SER A 119 -1.37 -6.78 21.57
C SER A 119 -1.45 -6.52 23.08
N THR A 120 -0.92 -5.39 23.54
CA THR A 120 -0.99 -4.93 24.94
C THR A 120 -2.28 -4.18 25.28
N GLY A 121 -3.21 -4.02 24.33
CA GLY A 121 -4.45 -3.25 24.51
C GLY A 121 -4.31 -1.74 24.33
N LYS A 122 -3.09 -1.23 24.11
CA LYS A 122 -2.84 0.20 23.86
C LYS A 122 -3.18 0.60 22.43
N HIS A 123 -3.64 1.83 22.24
CA HIS A 123 -3.91 2.37 20.91
C HIS A 123 -2.65 2.98 20.29
N VAL A 124 -2.49 2.81 18.98
CA VAL A 124 -1.44 3.40 18.16
C VAL A 124 -2.05 3.91 16.87
N ASP A 125 -1.53 5.00 16.33
CA ASP A 125 -1.90 5.46 15.00
C ASP A 125 -0.91 4.92 13.97
N ALA A 126 -1.44 4.36 12.89
CA ALA A 126 -0.66 3.66 11.87
C ALA A 126 -1.00 4.15 10.48
N TRP A 127 0.03 4.34 9.66
CA TRP A 127 -0.05 4.58 8.23
C TRP A 127 0.71 3.46 7.54
N LEU A 128 -0.01 2.57 6.87
CA LEU A 128 0.52 1.37 6.24
C LEU A 128 0.47 1.53 4.72
N GLY A 129 1.57 1.22 4.05
CA GLY A 129 1.62 1.24 2.59
C GLY A 129 1.78 2.63 1.98
N ILE A 130 2.58 3.52 2.57
CA ILE A 130 2.87 4.83 1.96
C ILE A 130 3.93 4.64 0.85
N PRO A 131 3.66 5.00 -0.41
CA PRO A 131 4.64 4.86 -1.50
C PRO A 131 5.76 5.87 -1.34
N TYR A 132 7.01 5.40 -1.35
CA TYR A 132 8.19 6.27 -1.32
C TYR A 132 8.99 6.23 -2.62
N GLY A 133 8.85 5.16 -3.40
CA GLY A 133 9.51 4.97 -4.68
C GLY A 133 8.53 4.74 -5.81
N ARG A 134 8.96 5.05 -7.04
CA ARG A 134 8.25 4.64 -8.26
C ARG A 134 8.45 3.13 -8.47
N ASN A 135 7.39 2.45 -8.92
CA ASN A 135 7.38 1.00 -9.07
C ASN A 135 8.54 0.51 -9.95
N PRO A 136 9.37 -0.43 -9.47
CA PRO A 136 10.64 -0.81 -10.10
C PRO A 136 10.50 -1.91 -11.16
N TYR A 137 9.41 -1.93 -11.94
CA TYR A 137 9.21 -2.90 -13.02
C TYR A 137 9.62 -2.35 -14.40
N GLY A 138 9.71 -3.25 -15.39
CA GLY A 138 10.05 -2.89 -16.77
C GLY A 138 11.42 -2.22 -16.89
N ALA A 139 11.48 -1.05 -17.52
CA ALA A 139 12.73 -0.30 -17.74
C ALA A 139 13.39 0.22 -16.44
N LEU A 140 12.70 0.20 -15.31
CA LEU A 140 13.23 0.59 -14.00
C LEU A 140 13.80 -0.59 -13.20
N ARG A 141 13.60 -1.83 -13.68
CA ARG A 141 14.10 -3.02 -13.00
C ARG A 141 15.63 -2.99 -12.92
N PHE A 142 16.17 -3.37 -11.76
CA PHE A 142 17.60 -3.37 -11.44
C PHE A 142 18.28 -2.00 -11.45
N ARG A 143 17.52 -0.91 -11.56
CA ARG A 143 18.03 0.46 -11.43
C ARG A 143 17.79 0.98 -10.01
N HIS A 144 18.50 2.05 -9.65
CA HIS A 144 18.24 2.75 -8.41
C HIS A 144 16.78 3.25 -8.35
N PRO A 145 16.12 3.16 -7.17
CA PRO A 145 14.76 3.61 -7.03
C PRO A 145 14.65 5.11 -7.32
N ARG A 146 13.58 5.49 -8.01
CA ARG A 146 13.22 6.90 -8.23
C ARG A 146 12.18 7.30 -7.19
N PRO A 147 12.16 8.56 -6.71
CA PRO A 147 11.13 9.02 -5.79
C PRO A 147 9.72 8.80 -6.36
N ALA A 148 8.76 8.50 -5.50
CA ALA A 148 7.36 8.38 -5.90
C ALA A 148 6.85 9.65 -6.59
N ASP A 149 5.95 9.46 -7.56
CA ASP A 149 5.22 10.55 -8.20
C ASP A 149 4.20 11.15 -7.22
N PRO A 150 3.93 12.47 -7.28
CA PRO A 150 2.90 13.06 -6.44
C PRO A 150 1.51 12.53 -6.84
N TRP A 151 0.62 12.35 -5.86
CA TRP A 151 -0.75 11.93 -6.09
C TRP A 151 -1.75 13.02 -5.74
N GLN A 152 -2.94 12.95 -6.35
CA GLN A 152 -4.04 13.86 -6.06
C GLN A 152 -5.02 13.20 -5.08
N GLY A 153 -5.64 14.02 -4.23
CA GLY A 153 -6.56 13.55 -3.20
C GLY A 153 -5.85 12.91 -2.00
N VAL A 154 -6.61 12.11 -1.26
CA VAL A 154 -6.15 11.45 -0.03
C VAL A 154 -5.89 9.97 -0.31
N LEU A 155 -4.64 9.55 -0.16
CA LEU A 155 -4.25 8.14 -0.27
C LEU A 155 -4.62 7.39 1.02
N ASN A 156 -5.36 6.30 0.90
CA ASN A 156 -5.76 5.49 2.05
C ASN A 156 -4.63 4.53 2.45
N ALA A 157 -3.87 4.87 3.49
CA ALA A 157 -2.72 4.13 3.99
C ALA A 157 -3.10 3.28 5.21
N THR A 158 -4.02 2.33 5.03
CA THR A 158 -4.61 1.52 6.12
C THR A 158 -4.31 0.03 6.02
N SER A 159 -3.65 -0.41 4.95
CA SER A 159 -3.43 -1.83 4.65
C SER A 159 -1.93 -2.13 4.51
N PRO A 160 -1.45 -3.30 4.98
CA PRO A 160 -0.08 -3.73 4.75
C PRO A 160 0.24 -3.76 3.25
N PRO A 161 1.43 -3.27 2.82
CA PRO A 161 1.81 -3.30 1.41
C PRO A 161 2.18 -4.70 0.93
N ASN A 162 2.30 -4.85 -0.38
CA ASN A 162 2.82 -6.06 -1.00
C ASN A 162 4.26 -6.34 -0.54
N THR A 163 4.58 -7.62 -0.43
CA THR A 163 5.95 -8.08 -0.19
C THR A 163 6.71 -8.11 -1.50
N CYS A 164 7.99 -7.73 -1.49
CA CYS A 164 8.82 -7.83 -2.68
C CYS A 164 8.98 -9.28 -3.13
N VAL A 165 9.21 -9.47 -4.44
CA VAL A 165 9.51 -10.77 -5.03
C VAL A 165 10.68 -11.44 -4.32
N GLN A 166 10.39 -12.60 -3.71
CA GLN A 166 11.36 -13.46 -3.03
C GLN A 166 10.90 -14.92 -3.10
N ILE A 167 11.82 -15.85 -2.88
CA ILE A 167 11.51 -17.30 -2.83
C ILE A 167 10.76 -17.57 -1.52
N VAL A 168 9.72 -18.41 -1.61
CA VAL A 168 9.01 -18.93 -0.43
C VAL A 168 9.76 -20.17 0.08
N ASP A 169 10.10 -20.21 1.36
CA ASP A 169 10.72 -21.37 1.98
C ASP A 169 9.70 -22.51 2.09
N THR A 170 9.98 -23.61 1.42
CA THR A 170 9.18 -24.85 1.44
C THR A 170 9.97 -26.05 1.97
N LEU A 171 11.19 -25.84 2.51
CA LEU A 171 12.10 -26.92 2.90
C LEU A 171 11.49 -27.83 3.99
N PHE A 172 10.77 -27.23 4.93
CA PHE A 172 10.12 -27.94 6.05
C PHE A 172 8.60 -27.97 5.94
N GLY A 173 8.05 -27.79 4.72
CA GLY A 173 6.59 -27.69 4.50
C GLY A 173 5.97 -26.60 5.38
N ASP A 174 4.87 -26.94 6.07
CA ASP A 174 4.11 -26.00 6.91
C ASP A 174 4.66 -25.83 8.34
N PHE A 175 5.94 -26.13 8.57
CA PHE A 175 6.55 -25.97 9.89
C PHE A 175 6.47 -24.50 10.37
N PRO A 176 5.80 -24.20 11.50
CA PRO A 176 5.57 -22.82 11.95
C PRO A 176 6.85 -22.00 12.17
N GLY A 177 7.96 -22.67 12.50
CA GLY A 177 9.26 -22.02 12.69
C GLY A 177 9.91 -21.53 11.40
N ALA A 178 9.56 -22.13 10.25
CA ALA A 178 10.00 -21.72 8.92
C ALA A 178 8.99 -20.76 8.29
N THR A 179 7.70 -21.11 8.33
CA THR A 179 6.64 -20.34 7.67
C THR A 179 6.43 -18.94 8.27
N MET A 180 6.84 -18.68 9.52
CA MET A 180 6.78 -17.33 10.09
C MET A 180 7.64 -16.29 9.35
N TRP A 181 8.64 -16.74 8.58
CA TRP A 181 9.53 -15.88 7.79
C TRP A 181 9.08 -15.73 6.34
N ASN A 182 8.11 -16.53 5.91
CA ASN A 182 7.56 -16.43 4.56
C ASN A 182 6.69 -15.16 4.43
N PRO A 183 6.54 -14.63 3.20
CA PRO A 183 5.67 -13.51 2.93
C PRO A 183 4.24 -13.73 3.43
N ASN A 184 3.73 -12.78 4.22
CA ASN A 184 2.36 -12.80 4.72
C ASN A 184 1.43 -11.81 3.98
N THR A 185 1.92 -11.18 2.92
CA THR A 185 1.16 -10.33 2.00
C THR A 185 1.43 -10.77 0.55
N PRO A 186 0.57 -10.38 -0.42
CA PRO A 186 0.78 -10.71 -1.82
C PRO A 186 2.17 -10.29 -2.30
N ILE A 187 2.80 -11.15 -3.10
CA ILE A 187 4.13 -10.90 -3.66
C ILE A 187 3.99 -10.08 -4.94
N SER A 188 4.73 -8.98 -5.06
CA SER A 188 4.72 -8.10 -6.23
C SER A 188 6.07 -7.40 -6.44
N GLU A 189 6.39 -7.02 -7.68
CA GLU A 189 7.50 -6.08 -7.96
C GLU A 189 7.15 -4.66 -7.48
N ASP A 190 5.86 -4.33 -7.41
CA ASP A 190 5.35 -3.10 -6.77
C ASP A 190 5.30 -3.28 -5.25
N CYS A 191 6.45 -3.07 -4.60
CA CYS A 191 6.64 -3.26 -3.16
C CYS A 191 7.36 -2.09 -2.46
N LEU A 192 7.59 -0.96 -3.13
CA LEU A 192 8.35 0.18 -2.58
C LEU A 192 7.49 1.09 -1.69
N TYR A 193 7.10 0.55 -0.55
CA TYR A 193 6.25 1.21 0.44
C TYR A 193 6.91 1.30 1.82
N VAL A 194 6.47 2.26 2.62
CA VAL A 194 6.88 2.42 4.02
C VAL A 194 5.65 2.38 4.95
N ASN A 195 5.87 1.85 6.15
CA ASN A 195 4.88 1.83 7.21
C ASN A 195 5.37 2.73 8.36
N VAL A 196 4.48 3.56 8.90
CA VAL A 196 4.75 4.43 10.03
C VAL A 196 3.75 4.10 11.14
N VAL A 197 4.24 3.86 12.35
CA VAL A 197 3.39 3.62 13.52
C VAL A 197 3.84 4.58 14.62
N ALA A 198 2.91 5.43 15.07
CA ALA A 198 3.13 6.42 16.11
C ALA A 198 2.32 6.07 17.37
N PRO A 199 2.86 6.28 18.58
CA PRO A 199 2.11 6.09 19.81
C PRO A 199 1.01 7.15 19.91
N LYS A 200 -0.15 6.76 20.46
CA LYS A 200 -1.13 7.73 20.93
C LYS A 200 -0.76 8.18 22.35
N PRO A 201 -0.67 9.51 22.61
CA PRO A 201 -0.41 10.04 23.94
C PRO A 201 -1.57 9.80 24.92
#